data_AF-A0A5C4JLC3-F1
#
_entry.id   AF-A0A5C4JLC3-F1
#
_cell.length_a   1.000
_cell.length_b   1.000
_cell.length_c   1.000
_cell.angle_alpha   90.00
_cell.angle_beta   90.00
_cell.angle_gamma   90.00
#
_symmetry.space_group_name_H-M   'P 1'
#
loop_
_entity.id
_entity.type
_entity.pdbx_description
1 polymer ?
#
loop_
_entity_poly.entity_id
_entity_poly.type
_entity_poly.pdbx_seq_one_letter_code
_entity_poly.pdbx_strand_id
1 'polypeptide(L)'
;MRLKPNHLNFGAALHAPKSMTRPLYLLGLFFGGLFLATLWPSNQAHAEFRVCNDTANLVGVAVGYRGEEGWISEGWWQLPATTCATVVPGPLQSRYYYLYAEDASGSGRWTGYTNMCVAEEEFEITGVQDCFTRGYQQMGFSEYDTGREESWTVQLSSRPSTQESQN
;
A
#
# COMPACT_ATOMS: atom_id res chain seq x y z
N MET A 1 17.42 7.75 -9.12
CA MET A 1 16.05 7.22 -8.97
C MET A 1 16.09 5.71 -8.84
N ARG A 2 16.18 5.19 -7.60
CA ARG A 2 15.79 3.80 -7.36
C ARG A 2 14.27 3.81 -7.31
N LEU A 3 13.62 2.98 -8.12
CA LEU A 3 12.23 2.64 -7.87
C LEU A 3 12.26 1.72 -6.64
N LYS A 4 11.55 2.03 -5.55
CA LYS A 4 11.34 1.06 -4.46
C LYS A 4 10.79 -0.21 -5.12
N PRO A 5 11.53 -1.34 -5.07
CA PRO A 5 11.19 -2.51 -5.86
C PRO A 5 9.87 -3.10 -5.36
N ASN A 6 8.89 -3.18 -6.26
CA ASN A 6 7.75 -4.08 -6.09
C ASN A 6 8.29 -5.51 -6.10
N HIS A 7 8.55 -6.07 -4.92
CA HIS A 7 9.05 -7.43 -4.75
C HIS A 7 7.98 -8.46 -5.16
N LEU A 8 7.91 -8.79 -6.45
CA LEU A 8 7.23 -9.99 -6.93
C LEU A 8 8.18 -11.18 -6.73
N ASN A 9 7.94 -11.97 -5.69
CA ASN A 9 8.77 -13.12 -5.33
C ASN A 9 8.17 -14.41 -5.92
N PHE A 10 8.80 -14.98 -6.96
CA PHE A 10 8.46 -16.30 -7.51
C PHE A 10 9.21 -17.38 -6.73
N GLY A 11 8.55 -17.98 -5.74
CA GLY A 11 9.04 -19.16 -5.03
C GLY A 11 8.35 -20.43 -5.52
N ALA A 12 9.00 -21.19 -6.40
CA ALA A 12 8.59 -22.55 -6.75
C ALA A 12 9.22 -23.56 -5.78
N ALA A 13 8.41 -24.19 -4.94
CA ALA A 13 8.83 -25.32 -4.10
C ALA A 13 8.18 -26.61 -4.63
N LEU A 14 9.04 -27.51 -5.12
CA LEU A 14 8.77 -28.91 -5.44
C LEU A 14 8.20 -29.65 -4.24
N HIS A 15 7.16 -30.48 -4.41
CA HIS A 15 6.98 -31.73 -3.65
C HIS A 15 6.15 -32.73 -4.49
N ALA A 16 6.75 -33.89 -4.75
CA ALA A 16 6.11 -35.04 -5.37
C ALA A 16 5.37 -35.89 -4.31
N PRO A 17 4.23 -36.50 -4.64
CA PRO A 17 3.80 -37.71 -3.96
C PRO A 17 3.75 -38.94 -4.88
N LYS A 18 4.16 -40.07 -4.31
CA LYS A 18 4.24 -41.41 -4.90
C LYS A 18 2.85 -42.02 -5.13
N SER A 19 2.76 -42.77 -6.24
CA SER A 19 1.99 -44.00 -6.48
C SER A 19 0.93 -44.39 -5.44
N MET A 20 -0.33 -44.53 -5.88
CA MET A 20 -1.13 -45.68 -5.46
C MET A 20 -2.23 -46.03 -6.49
N THR A 21 -2.21 -47.28 -6.89
CA THR A 21 -3.04 -47.98 -7.88
C THR A 21 -4.41 -48.42 -7.36
N ARG A 22 -5.38 -48.54 -8.30
CA ARG A 22 -6.63 -49.36 -8.35
C ARG A 22 -7.95 -48.69 -7.90
N PRO A 23 -9.12 -49.21 -8.35
CA PRO A 23 -9.50 -49.71 -9.67
C PRO A 23 -10.78 -49.05 -10.20
N LEU A 24 -10.99 -49.24 -11.50
CA LEU A 24 -12.10 -48.79 -12.33
C LEU A 24 -13.47 -49.26 -11.82
N TYR A 25 -14.37 -48.31 -11.49
CA TYR A 25 -15.81 -48.56 -11.34
C TYR A 25 -16.61 -47.59 -12.23
N LEU A 26 -17.09 -48.19 -13.32
CA LEU A 26 -18.40 -48.03 -13.98
C LEU A 26 -19.14 -46.69 -13.92
N LEU A 27 -19.27 -46.13 -15.13
CA LEU A 27 -20.32 -45.25 -15.67
C LEU A 27 -21.48 -44.93 -14.71
N GLY A 28 -21.49 -43.70 -14.21
CA GLY A 28 -22.70 -42.95 -13.88
C GLY A 28 -22.81 -41.76 -14.82
N LEU A 29 -23.78 -41.80 -15.73
CA LEU A 29 -24.18 -40.67 -16.58
C LEU A 29 -24.65 -39.51 -15.69
N PHE A 30 -23.75 -38.56 -15.40
CA PHE A 30 -24.10 -37.29 -14.77
C PHE A 30 -24.18 -36.20 -15.85
N PHE A 31 -25.31 -35.50 -15.84
CA PHE A 31 -25.70 -34.41 -16.70
C PHE A 31 -24.54 -33.45 -17.03
N GLY A 32 -24.33 -33.23 -18.33
CA GLY A 32 -23.38 -32.25 -18.85
C GLY A 32 -23.79 -30.83 -18.46
N GLY A 33 -23.19 -30.32 -17.39
CA GLY A 33 -23.07 -28.89 -17.12
C GLY A 33 -21.60 -28.54 -17.19
N LEU A 34 -21.15 -27.98 -18.31
CA LEU A 34 -19.81 -27.44 -18.46
C LEU A 34 -19.72 -26.16 -17.59
N PHE A 35 -19.45 -26.33 -16.30
CA PHE A 35 -19.10 -25.24 -15.40
C PHE A 35 -17.72 -24.72 -15.81
N LEU A 36 -17.69 -23.69 -16.66
CA LEU A 36 -16.51 -22.86 -16.88
C LEU A 36 -16.20 -22.15 -15.56
N ALA A 37 -15.40 -22.79 -14.71
CA ALA A 37 -14.86 -22.18 -13.51
C ALA A 37 -13.90 -21.06 -13.94
N THR A 38 -14.42 -19.83 -13.96
CA THR A 38 -13.60 -18.62 -14.17
C THR A 38 -12.65 -18.49 -12.98
N LEU A 39 -11.39 -18.86 -13.20
CA LEU A 39 -10.29 -18.62 -12.27
C LEU A 39 -10.06 -17.10 -12.18
N TRP A 40 -10.80 -16.43 -11.31
CA TRP A 40 -10.45 -15.07 -10.92
C TRP A 40 -9.14 -15.11 -10.14
N PRO A 41 -8.12 -14.32 -10.51
CA PRO A 41 -6.93 -14.20 -9.70
C PRO A 41 -7.34 -13.62 -8.34
N SER A 42 -7.18 -14.42 -7.29
CA SER A 42 -7.25 -13.92 -5.92
C SER A 42 -6.03 -13.04 -5.70
N ASN A 43 -6.21 -11.72 -5.62
CA ASN A 43 -5.19 -10.87 -5.03
C ASN A 43 -4.93 -11.43 -3.62
N GLN A 44 -3.69 -11.85 -3.37
CA GLN A 44 -3.27 -12.23 -2.03
C GLN A 44 -3.66 -11.09 -1.08
N ALA A 45 -4.38 -11.42 -0.02
CA ALA A 45 -4.63 -10.48 1.06
C ALA A 45 -3.28 -10.26 1.76
N HIS A 46 -2.55 -9.23 1.32
CA HIS A 46 -1.35 -8.78 1.98
C HIS A 46 -1.75 -7.89 3.15
N ALA A 47 -1.24 -8.24 4.34
CA ALA A 47 -1.24 -7.37 5.51
C ALA A 47 -0.23 -6.26 5.22
N GLU A 48 -0.66 -5.08 4.76
CA GLU A 48 0.20 -3.97 4.34
C GLU A 48 -0.55 -2.62 4.35
N PHE A 49 0.18 -1.50 4.38
CA PHE A 49 -0.39 -0.17 4.12
C PHE A 49 -0.25 0.16 2.64
N ARG A 50 -1.38 0.29 1.94
CA ARG A 50 -1.43 0.52 0.51
C ARG A 50 -2.06 1.89 0.20
N VAL A 51 -1.53 2.53 -0.83
CA VAL A 51 -2.09 3.78 -1.36
C VAL A 51 -2.42 3.56 -2.82
N CYS A 52 -3.62 3.96 -3.22
CA CYS A 52 -4.14 3.85 -4.57
C CYS A 52 -4.40 5.26 -5.12
N ASN A 53 -3.91 5.53 -6.32
CA ASN A 53 -4.07 6.78 -7.02
C ASN A 53 -5.21 6.65 -8.04
N ASP A 54 -6.41 7.09 -7.68
CA ASP A 54 -7.59 7.11 -8.56
C ASP A 54 -7.66 8.40 -9.40
N THR A 55 -6.60 9.21 -9.41
CA THR A 55 -6.51 10.42 -10.24
C THR A 55 -5.92 10.11 -11.62
N ALA A 56 -6.02 11.11 -12.51
CA ALA A 56 -5.41 11.05 -13.84
C ALA A 56 -3.92 11.50 -13.86
N ASN A 57 -3.40 11.98 -12.73
CA ASN A 57 -2.06 12.54 -12.63
C ASN A 57 -1.09 11.57 -11.94
N LEU A 58 0.21 11.72 -12.20
CA LEU A 58 1.24 11.12 -11.35
C LEU A 58 1.17 11.76 -9.96
N VAL A 59 1.20 10.93 -8.91
CA VAL A 59 1.18 11.40 -7.52
C VAL A 59 2.42 10.91 -6.78
N GLY A 60 3.10 11.85 -6.12
CA GLY A 60 4.14 11.58 -5.14
C GLY A 60 3.51 11.33 -3.77
N VAL A 61 3.94 10.27 -3.08
CA VAL A 61 3.44 9.89 -1.76
C VAL A 61 4.59 9.80 -0.78
N ALA A 62 4.36 10.28 0.44
CA ALA A 62 5.20 10.09 1.61
C ALA A 62 4.35 9.53 2.77
N VAL A 63 4.94 8.68 3.59
CA VAL A 63 4.29 8.07 4.76
C VAL A 63 5.11 8.37 6.01
N GLY A 64 4.44 8.59 7.12
CA GLY A 64 5.04 8.68 8.44
C GLY A 64 4.40 7.73 9.43
N TYR A 65 5.19 7.26 10.39
CA TYR A 65 4.75 6.29 11.39
C TYR A 65 5.66 6.32 12.63
N ARG A 66 5.27 5.56 13.66
CA ARG A 66 6.09 5.34 14.85
C ARG A 66 7.02 4.14 14.64
N GLY A 67 8.32 4.40 14.55
CA GLY A 67 9.37 3.39 14.64
C GLY A 67 9.90 3.24 16.07
N GLU A 68 10.90 2.39 16.25
CA GLU A 68 11.53 2.11 17.55
C GLU A 68 12.20 3.34 18.15
N GLU A 69 12.86 4.15 17.31
CA GLU A 69 13.60 5.35 17.72
C GLU A 69 12.76 6.64 17.67
N GLY A 70 11.44 6.52 17.44
CA GLY A 70 10.50 7.63 17.44
C GLY A 70 9.75 7.79 16.13
N TRP A 71 9.51 9.04 15.72
CA TRP A 71 8.85 9.32 14.44
C TRP A 71 9.77 9.00 13.27
N ILE A 72 9.23 8.35 12.23
CA ILE A 72 9.90 8.15 10.95
C ILE A 72 8.99 8.70 9.86
N SER A 73 9.57 9.39 8.87
CA SER A 73 8.91 9.71 7.60
C SER A 73 9.74 9.21 6.43
N GLU A 74 9.06 8.65 5.43
CA GLU A 74 9.67 8.11 4.22
C GLU A 74 8.94 8.63 2.98
N GLY A 75 9.65 8.66 1.86
CA GLY A 75 9.13 9.05 0.55
C GLY A 75 10.24 8.95 -0.51
N TRP A 76 10.06 9.31 -1.76
CA TRP A 76 8.79 9.50 -2.44
C TRP A 76 8.44 8.21 -3.17
N TRP A 77 7.24 7.67 -2.93
CA TRP A 77 6.66 6.71 -3.86
C TRP A 77 6.04 7.47 -5.02
N GLN A 78 6.29 7.01 -6.23
CA GLN A 78 5.67 7.56 -7.44
C GLN A 78 4.56 6.63 -7.90
N LEU A 79 3.32 7.11 -7.83
CA LEU A 79 2.13 6.35 -8.22
C LEU A 79 1.57 6.94 -9.52
N PRO A 80 1.78 6.28 -10.67
CA PRO A 80 1.09 6.65 -11.90
C PRO A 80 -0.44 6.64 -11.74
N ALA A 81 -1.13 7.30 -12.65
CA ALA A 81 -2.59 7.32 -12.69
C ALA A 81 -3.19 5.91 -12.62
N THR A 82 -4.23 5.72 -11.82
CA THR A 82 -4.99 4.47 -11.65
C THR A 82 -4.15 3.27 -11.16
N THR A 83 -3.06 3.54 -10.44
CA THR A 83 -2.20 2.49 -9.85
C THR A 83 -2.17 2.55 -8.33
N CYS A 84 -1.73 1.48 -7.69
CA CYS A 84 -1.51 1.45 -6.25
C CYS A 84 -0.10 0.98 -5.92
N ALA A 85 0.42 1.43 -4.78
CA ALA A 85 1.70 1.01 -4.22
C ALA A 85 1.57 0.67 -2.74
N THR A 86 2.36 -0.31 -2.30
CA THR A 86 2.58 -0.58 -0.88
C THR A 86 3.60 0.41 -0.34
N VAL A 87 3.19 1.21 0.66
CA VAL A 87 4.05 2.22 1.30
C VAL A 87 4.57 1.76 2.66
N VAL A 88 3.88 0.83 3.33
CA VAL A 88 4.39 0.11 4.50
C VAL A 88 4.21 -1.39 4.24
N PRO A 89 5.30 -2.15 4.06
CA PRO A 89 5.20 -3.58 3.79
C PRO A 89 4.94 -4.38 5.07
N GLY A 90 4.20 -5.47 4.94
CA GLY A 90 3.92 -6.38 6.06
C GLY A 90 2.88 -5.86 7.04
N PRO A 91 2.50 -6.71 8.03
CA PRO A 91 1.39 -6.40 8.92
C PRO A 91 1.61 -5.09 9.66
N LEU A 92 0.57 -4.27 9.74
CA LEU A 92 0.65 -2.98 10.43
C LEU A 92 0.99 -3.15 11.90
N GLN A 93 2.12 -2.58 12.33
CA GLN A 93 2.59 -2.63 13.72
C GLN A 93 2.13 -1.43 14.56
N SER A 94 1.66 -0.37 13.91
CA SER A 94 1.07 0.82 14.54
C SER A 94 -0.41 0.92 14.23
N ARG A 95 -1.16 1.61 15.10
CA ARG A 95 -2.57 2.00 14.87
C ARG A 95 -2.69 3.25 14.01
N TYR A 96 -1.71 4.15 14.08
CA TYR A 96 -1.76 5.43 13.39
C TYR A 96 -0.64 5.50 12.35
N TYR A 97 -1.03 5.84 11.12
CA TYR A 97 -0.12 6.16 10.03
C TYR A 97 -0.48 7.53 9.47
N TYR A 98 0.53 8.19 8.91
CA TYR A 98 0.43 9.56 8.47
C TYR A 98 0.76 9.58 6.99
N LEU A 99 -0.07 10.21 6.17
CA LEU A 99 0.13 10.26 4.73
C LEU A 99 0.22 11.70 4.25
N TYR A 100 1.21 11.97 3.42
CA TYR A 100 1.28 13.16 2.61
C TYR A 100 1.32 12.74 1.14
N ALA A 101 0.54 13.41 0.29
CA ALA A 101 0.64 13.18 -1.14
C ALA A 101 0.45 14.48 -1.93
N GLU A 102 1.09 14.56 -3.10
CA GLU A 102 0.94 15.67 -4.04
C GLU A 102 0.98 15.18 -5.48
N ASP A 103 0.17 15.80 -6.35
CA ASP A 103 0.27 15.57 -7.78
C ASP A 103 1.50 16.27 -8.37
N ALA A 104 1.99 15.75 -9.50
CA ALA A 104 3.19 16.28 -10.16
C ALA A 104 3.02 17.74 -10.67
N SER A 105 1.79 18.24 -10.78
CA SER A 105 1.49 19.63 -11.15
C SER A 105 1.41 20.57 -9.94
N GLY A 106 1.41 20.06 -8.71
CA GLY A 106 1.22 20.82 -7.48
C GLY A 106 -0.22 21.32 -7.25
N SER A 107 -1.17 20.93 -8.11
CA SER A 107 -2.58 21.36 -8.06
C SER A 107 -3.43 20.56 -7.08
N GLY A 108 -3.04 19.31 -6.81
CA GLY A 108 -3.71 18.39 -5.91
C GLY A 108 -2.78 18.00 -4.78
N ARG A 109 -3.20 18.23 -3.53
CA ARG A 109 -2.45 17.84 -2.34
C ARG A 109 -3.38 17.18 -1.34
N TRP A 110 -2.92 16.08 -0.75
CA TRP A 110 -3.58 15.40 0.35
C TRP A 110 -2.73 15.63 1.58
N THR A 111 -3.18 16.58 2.40
CA THR A 111 -2.43 17.09 3.55
C THR A 111 -3.28 17.07 4.80
N GLY A 112 -2.63 16.99 5.95
CA GLY A 112 -3.26 17.11 7.26
C GLY A 112 -2.47 18.01 8.19
N TYR A 113 -2.69 17.83 9.49
CA TYR A 113 -2.18 18.73 10.53
C TYR A 113 -0.90 18.22 11.22
N THR A 114 -0.52 16.95 11.00
CA THR A 114 0.66 16.36 11.63
C THR A 114 1.91 16.74 10.84
N ASN A 115 2.70 17.66 11.39
CA ASN A 115 3.92 18.12 10.74
C ASN A 115 5.03 17.06 10.82
N MET A 116 5.62 16.73 9.67
CA MET A 116 6.78 15.84 9.55
C MET A 116 7.76 16.37 8.50
N CYS A 117 8.99 15.86 8.54
CA CYS A 117 10.02 16.27 7.60
C CYS A 117 9.93 15.48 6.28
N VAL A 118 10.20 16.14 5.15
CA VAL A 118 10.33 15.53 3.83
C VAL A 118 11.58 16.07 3.12
N ALA A 119 12.19 15.26 2.25
CA ALA A 119 13.27 15.71 1.36
C ALA A 119 12.78 15.81 -0.09
N GLU A 120 13.59 16.43 -0.96
CA GLU A 120 13.26 16.58 -2.38
C GLU A 120 13.37 15.25 -3.16
N GLU A 121 14.41 14.46 -2.87
CA GLU A 121 14.60 13.12 -3.44
C GLU A 121 13.99 12.03 -2.55
N GLU A 122 14.16 10.76 -2.92
CA GLU A 122 13.80 9.62 -2.08
C GLU A 122 14.52 9.68 -0.71
N PHE A 123 13.79 9.44 0.38
CA PHE A 123 14.21 9.69 1.73
C PHE A 123 13.60 8.73 2.76
N GLU A 124 14.32 8.65 3.87
CA GLU A 124 13.87 8.13 5.17
C GLU A 124 14.46 9.06 6.23
N ILE A 125 13.64 9.64 7.09
CA ILE A 125 14.03 10.65 8.07
C ILE A 125 13.47 10.27 9.43
N THR A 126 14.36 10.10 10.41
CA THR A 126 13.99 9.97 11.83
C THR A 126 13.80 11.34 12.46
N GLY A 127 12.73 11.52 13.22
CA GLY A 127 12.40 12.72 13.99
C GLY A 127 11.76 13.84 13.18
N VAL A 128 10.81 14.54 13.81
CA VAL A 128 9.98 15.60 13.20
C VAL A 128 10.42 17.02 13.56
N GLN A 129 11.45 17.16 14.39
CA GLN A 129 11.92 18.46 14.87
C GLN A 129 12.95 19.07 13.91
N ASP A 130 12.97 20.39 13.88
CA ASP A 130 13.98 21.22 13.20
C ASP A 130 14.20 20.86 11.73
N CYS A 131 13.13 20.48 10.99
CA CYS A 131 13.23 20.01 9.60
C CYS A 131 14.09 20.97 8.74
N PHE A 132 13.79 22.27 8.79
CA PHE A 132 14.51 23.28 7.99
C PHE A 132 15.98 23.40 8.36
N THR A 133 16.33 23.41 9.65
CA THR A 133 17.73 23.46 10.12
C THR A 133 18.51 22.22 9.70
N ARG A 134 17.83 21.09 9.54
CA ARG A 134 18.38 19.82 9.08
C ARG A 134 18.42 19.70 7.54
N GLY A 135 17.97 20.72 6.81
CA GLY A 135 17.95 20.74 5.35
C GLY A 135 16.72 20.06 4.72
N TYR A 136 15.68 19.80 5.50
CA TYR A 136 14.41 19.22 5.05
C TYR A 136 13.31 20.28 4.96
N GLN A 137 12.23 19.93 4.29
CA GLN A 137 10.98 20.70 4.31
C GLN A 137 10.04 20.14 5.38
N GLN A 138 9.19 20.99 5.94
CA GLN A 138 8.13 20.56 6.85
C GLN A 138 6.79 20.51 6.10
N MET A 139 6.15 19.34 6.09
CA MET A 139 4.85 19.12 5.45
C MET A 139 3.82 18.58 6.45
N GLY A 140 2.55 18.91 6.22
CA GLY A 140 1.43 18.43 7.02
C GLY A 140 0.85 17.13 6.48
N PHE A 141 0.96 16.05 7.26
CA PHE A 141 0.46 14.72 6.93
C PHE A 141 -0.95 14.51 7.51
N SER A 142 -1.80 13.84 6.74
CA SER A 142 -3.12 13.35 7.17
C SER A 142 -2.97 12.11 8.03
N GLU A 143 -3.58 12.10 9.22
CA GLU A 143 -3.60 10.93 10.10
C GLU A 143 -4.67 9.93 9.64
N TYR A 144 -4.31 8.66 9.62
CA TYR A 144 -5.19 7.51 9.38
C TYR A 144 -5.14 6.59 10.60
N ASP A 145 -6.28 6.41 11.26
CA ASP A 145 -6.47 5.44 12.33
C ASP A 145 -6.87 4.08 11.71
N THR A 146 -5.94 3.14 11.71
CA THR A 146 -6.14 1.78 11.19
C THR A 146 -6.69 0.83 12.25
N GLY A 147 -6.99 1.32 13.46
CA GLY A 147 -7.54 0.55 14.55
C GLY A 147 -6.65 -0.64 14.94
N ARG A 148 -7.16 -1.86 14.74
CA ARG A 148 -6.45 -3.13 14.94
C ARG A 148 -6.28 -3.92 13.64
N GLU A 149 -6.52 -3.27 12.50
CA GLU A 149 -6.41 -3.91 11.20
C GLU A 149 -4.93 -4.09 10.82
N GLU A 150 -4.61 -5.27 10.31
CA GLU A 150 -3.26 -5.62 9.86
C GLU A 150 -2.97 -5.14 8.43
N SER A 151 -4.00 -4.64 7.71
CA SER A 151 -3.90 -3.99 6.42
C SER A 151 -4.77 -2.74 6.36
N TRP A 152 -4.36 -1.78 5.54
CA TRP A 152 -5.14 -0.57 5.30
C TRP A 152 -4.92 -0.06 3.87
N THR A 153 -5.95 0.48 3.24
CA THR A 153 -5.84 1.08 1.90
C THR A 153 -6.42 2.48 1.88
N VAL A 154 -5.63 3.44 1.38
CA VAL A 154 -6.06 4.81 1.14
C VAL A 154 -6.28 5.04 -0.35
N GLN A 155 -7.43 5.63 -0.72
CA GLN A 155 -7.75 6.03 -2.08
C GLN A 155 -7.55 7.54 -2.25
N LEU A 156 -6.63 7.94 -3.14
CA LEU A 156 -6.40 9.31 -3.53
C LEU A 156 -7.29 9.64 -4.72
N SER A 157 -8.31 10.47 -4.49
CA SER A 157 -9.27 10.87 -5.53
C SER A 157 -9.13 12.35 -5.87
N SER A 158 -9.45 12.70 -7.11
CA SER A 158 -9.41 14.08 -7.63
C SER A 158 -10.57 14.96 -7.16
N ARG A 159 -11.57 14.35 -6.49
CA ARG A 159 -12.67 15.07 -5.85
C ARG A 159 -12.26 15.40 -4.42
N PRO A 160 -12.61 16.59 -3.90
CA PRO A 160 -12.37 16.89 -2.50
C PRO A 160 -13.08 15.83 -1.65
N SER A 161 -12.30 14.97 -0.99
CA SER A 161 -12.82 14.11 0.04
C SER A 161 -13.20 15.01 1.22
N THR A 162 -14.49 15.28 1.38
CA THR A 162 -15.01 15.58 2.72
C THR A 162 -14.66 14.35 3.55
N GLN A 163 -13.60 14.44 4.36
CA GLN A 163 -13.24 13.39 5.30
C GLN A 163 -14.39 13.29 6.31
N GLU A 164 -15.30 12.37 6.04
CA GLU A 164 -16.33 11.96 6.98
C GLU A 164 -15.62 11.14 8.06
N SER A 165 -15.26 11.85 9.13
CA SER A 165 -14.91 11.27 10.43
C SER A 165 -16.05 10.35 10.84
N GLN A 166 -15.92 9.05 10.59
CA GLN A 166 -16.84 8.06 11.15
C GLN A 166 -16.54 7.97 12.64
N ASN A 167 -17.41 8.65 13.38
CA ASN A 167 -17.51 8.74 14.84
C ASN A 167 -17.70 7.37 15.50
#